data_AF-A0A8D9PBV7-F1
#
_entry.id   AF-A0A8D9PBV7-F1
#
_cell.length_a   1.000
_cell.length_b   1.000
_cell.length_c   1.000
_cell.angle_alpha   90.00
_cell.angle_beta   90.00
_cell.angle_gamma   90.00
#
_symmetry.space_group_name_H-M   'P 1'
#
loop_
_entity.id
_entity.type
_entity.pdbx_description
1 polymer ?
#
loop_
_entity_poly.entity_id
_entity_poly.type
_entity_poly.pdbx_seq_one_letter_code
_entity_poly.pdbx_strand_id
1 'polypeptide(L)'
;MYQNANIFRMCALRSLGSNEGDDKIKIISNGKILILKAPTIVNIAFACELYLKAILFNQGAGIPETHKLDFLYNQLSQQKRAQIRKLCNKKEEEFKQLIAEYSKLFVQYRYSFDYEDKSNPRFKFLLDLTDALQEICKQIIES
;
A
#
# COMPACT_ATOMS: atom_id res chain seq x y z
N MET A 1 -12.31 7.14 6.26
CA MET A 1 -11.41 6.44 5.30
C MET A 1 -10.03 6.17 5.90
N TYR A 2 -9.35 7.19 6.45
CA TYR A 2 -8.02 7.04 7.07
C TYR A 2 -7.92 5.94 8.15
N GLN A 3 -8.85 5.88 9.11
CA GLN A 3 -8.84 4.86 10.16
C GLN A 3 -8.91 3.43 9.58
N ASN A 4 -9.79 3.21 8.60
CA ASN A 4 -9.89 1.91 7.91
C ASN A 4 -8.61 1.58 7.15
N ALA A 5 -7.98 2.56 6.49
CA ALA A 5 -6.69 2.38 5.82
C ALA A 5 -5.59 1.91 6.80
N ASN A 6 -5.53 2.52 8.00
CA ASN A 6 -4.60 2.10 9.06
C ASN A 6 -4.87 0.65 9.52
N ILE A 7 -6.14 0.25 9.66
CA ILE A 7 -6.50 -1.12 10.03
C ILE A 7 -5.98 -2.11 8.97
N PHE A 8 -6.22 -1.85 7.69
CA PHE A 8 -5.71 -2.69 6.60
C PHE A 8 -4.18 -2.74 6.57
N ARG A 9 -3.50 -1.59 6.75
CA ARG A 9 -2.03 -1.54 6.88
C ARG A 9 -1.54 -2.42 8.03
N MET A 10 -2.18 -2.34 9.20
CA MET A 10 -1.82 -3.19 10.35
C MET A 10 -2.04 -4.68 10.09
N CYS A 11 -3.15 -5.05 9.43
CA CYS A 11 -3.40 -6.43 9.01
C CYS A 11 -2.31 -6.95 8.06
N ALA A 12 -1.83 -6.10 7.13
CA ALA A 12 -0.71 -6.47 6.26
C ALA A 12 0.60 -6.69 7.04
N LEU A 13 0.95 -5.77 7.94
CA LEU A 13 2.17 -5.89 8.76
C LEU A 13 2.14 -7.12 9.67
N ARG A 14 0.96 -7.50 10.18
CA ARG A 14 0.77 -8.76 10.91
C ARG A 14 0.94 -9.99 10.00
N SER A 15 0.42 -9.92 8.77
CA SER A 15 0.55 -10.99 7.76
C SER A 15 2.00 -11.20 7.29
N LEU A 16 2.84 -10.17 7.37
CA LEU A 16 4.27 -10.27 7.08
C LEU A 16 5.04 -11.07 8.13
N GLY A 17 4.54 -11.10 9.38
CA GLY A 17 5.29 -11.55 10.53
C GLY A 17 6.47 -10.60 10.80
N SER A 18 6.45 -9.86 11.90
CA SER A 18 7.54 -8.93 12.22
C SER A 18 8.34 -9.38 13.45
N ASN A 19 9.61 -8.98 13.51
CA ASN A 19 10.60 -9.40 14.52
C ASN A 19 10.70 -8.55 15.80
N GLU A 20 9.89 -7.51 16.02
CA GLU A 20 9.98 -6.67 17.24
C GLU A 20 8.67 -6.38 18.00
N GLY A 21 8.58 -6.76 19.28
CA GLY A 21 7.64 -6.16 20.24
C GLY A 21 6.22 -6.75 20.32
N ASP A 22 6.04 -7.60 21.33
CA ASP A 22 4.88 -7.92 22.20
C ASP A 22 3.41 -8.04 21.76
N ASP A 23 2.97 -7.71 20.54
CA ASP A 23 1.56 -7.93 20.15
C ASP A 23 1.38 -8.79 18.88
N LYS A 24 2.13 -9.90 18.78
CA LYS A 24 2.31 -10.63 17.50
C LYS A 24 1.67 -12.00 17.43
N ILE A 25 0.85 -12.18 16.41
CA ILE A 25 0.51 -13.50 15.86
C ILE A 25 1.72 -13.96 15.05
N LYS A 26 2.54 -14.85 15.61
CA LYS A 26 3.54 -15.61 14.86
C LYS A 26 2.84 -16.78 14.19
N ILE A 27 2.70 -16.74 12.87
CA ILE A 27 2.21 -17.89 12.12
C ILE A 27 3.40 -18.81 11.91
N ILE A 28 3.52 -19.83 12.76
CA ILE A 28 4.61 -20.80 12.71
C ILE A 28 4.10 -22.05 12.02
N SER A 29 4.82 -22.52 11.00
CA SER A 29 4.60 -23.81 10.37
C SER A 29 5.93 -24.56 10.30
N ASN A 30 6.00 -25.77 10.85
CA ASN A 30 7.22 -26.58 10.91
C ASN A 30 8.45 -25.84 11.47
N GLY A 31 8.26 -25.03 12.51
CA GLY A 31 9.33 -24.25 13.16
C GLY A 31 9.83 -23.04 12.35
N LYS A 32 9.21 -22.72 11.21
CA LYS A 32 9.54 -21.54 10.39
C LYS A 32 8.45 -20.48 10.52
N ILE A 33 8.87 -19.20 10.56
CA ILE A 33 7.95 -18.07 10.44
C ILE A 33 7.36 -18.08 9.03
N LEU A 34 6.05 -18.21 8.94
CA LEU A 34 5.30 -18.19 7.69
C LEU A 34 4.90 -16.75 7.36
N ILE A 35 5.34 -16.26 6.20
CA ILE A 35 4.91 -14.98 5.64
C ILE A 35 3.68 -15.24 4.77
N LEU A 36 2.54 -14.65 5.13
CA LEU A 36 1.32 -14.74 4.33
C LEU A 36 1.33 -13.68 3.23
N LYS A 37 2.04 -13.97 2.12
CA LYS A 37 2.26 -13.00 1.02
C LYS A 37 0.96 -12.48 0.41
N ALA A 38 0.01 -13.36 0.05
CA ALA A 38 -1.24 -12.94 -0.57
C ALA A 38 -2.09 -12.04 0.36
N PRO A 39 -2.37 -12.43 1.63
CA PRO A 39 -3.03 -11.54 2.59
C PRO A 39 -2.30 -10.21 2.80
N THR A 40 -0.96 -10.23 2.82
CA THR A 40 -0.16 -9.01 2.95
C THR A 40 -0.40 -8.05 1.80
N ILE A 41 -0.26 -8.53 0.55
CA ILE A 41 -0.37 -7.70 -0.65
C ILE A 41 -1.79 -7.15 -0.80
N VAL A 42 -2.80 -7.99 -0.56
CA VAL A 42 -4.22 -7.58 -0.64
C VAL A 42 -4.52 -6.47 0.39
N ASN A 43 -4.09 -6.65 1.64
CA ASN A 43 -4.29 -5.65 2.69
C ASN A 43 -3.54 -4.34 2.41
N ILE A 44 -2.31 -4.41 1.87
CA ILE A 44 -1.58 -3.21 1.44
C ILE A 44 -2.34 -2.49 0.32
N ALA A 45 -2.80 -3.20 -0.70
CA ALA A 45 -3.52 -2.59 -1.82
C ALA A 45 -4.79 -1.84 -1.34
N PHE A 46 -5.56 -2.45 -0.43
CA PHE A 46 -6.72 -1.78 0.17
C PHE A 46 -6.33 -0.58 1.03
N ALA A 47 -5.24 -0.66 1.80
CA ALA A 47 -4.75 0.48 2.56
C ALA A 47 -4.39 1.65 1.63
N CYS A 48 -3.61 1.40 0.57
CA CYS A 48 -3.27 2.39 -0.45
C CYS A 48 -4.51 3.01 -1.11
N GLU A 49 -5.48 2.20 -1.49
CA GLU A 49 -6.74 2.69 -2.07
C GLU A 49 -7.46 3.66 -1.13
N LEU A 50 -7.63 3.27 0.13
CA LEU A 50 -8.34 4.08 1.13
C LEU A 50 -7.58 5.36 1.49
N TYR A 51 -6.24 5.33 1.52
CA TYR A 51 -5.46 6.55 1.71
C TYR A 51 -5.59 7.49 0.51
N LEU A 52 -5.46 6.99 -0.73
CA LEU A 52 -5.63 7.81 -1.92
C LEU A 52 -7.02 8.47 -1.96
N LYS A 53 -8.07 7.71 -1.63
CA LYS A 53 -9.43 8.24 -1.51
C LYS A 53 -9.58 9.26 -0.39
N ALA A 54 -8.91 9.06 0.76
CA ALA A 54 -8.90 10.04 1.84
C ALA A 54 -8.22 11.36 1.41
N ILE A 55 -7.11 11.29 0.70
CA ILE A 55 -6.42 12.48 0.17
C ILE A 55 -7.31 13.19 -0.85
N LEU A 56 -7.94 12.47 -1.79
CA LEU A 56 -8.88 13.06 -2.76
C LEU A 56 -10.05 13.78 -2.07
N PHE A 57 -10.65 13.14 -1.08
CA PHE A 57 -11.74 13.73 -0.30
C PHE A 57 -11.31 15.04 0.37
N ASN A 58 -10.10 15.07 0.96
CA ASN A 58 -9.57 16.29 1.56
C ASN A 58 -9.28 17.40 0.54
N GLN A 59 -9.05 17.06 -0.73
CA GLN A 59 -8.89 18.04 -1.81
C GLN A 59 -10.24 18.58 -2.32
N GLY A 60 -11.36 18.18 -1.72
CA GLY A 60 -12.70 18.51 -2.19
C GLY A 60 -13.08 17.80 -3.48
N ALA A 61 -12.32 16.78 -3.89
CA ALA A 61 -12.60 16.02 -5.10
C ALA A 61 -13.66 14.95 -4.82
N GLY A 62 -14.48 14.66 -5.84
CA GLY A 62 -15.37 13.49 -5.81
C GLY A 62 -14.55 12.20 -5.70
N ILE A 63 -15.07 11.21 -4.96
CA ILE A 63 -14.38 9.94 -4.74
C ILE A 63 -14.80 8.96 -5.84
N PRO A 64 -13.91 8.57 -6.76
CA PRO A 64 -14.29 7.68 -7.85
C PRO A 64 -14.59 6.26 -7.35
N GLU A 65 -15.58 5.61 -7.95
CA GLU A 65 -15.94 4.21 -7.70
C GLU A 65 -14.99 3.27 -8.46
N THR A 66 -13.74 3.23 -8.03
CA THR A 66 -12.70 2.36 -8.60
C THR A 66 -11.67 1.94 -7.55
N HIS A 67 -11.00 0.83 -7.83
CA HIS A 67 -9.91 0.26 -7.04
C HIS A 67 -8.53 0.42 -7.70
N LYS A 68 -8.49 1.05 -8.90
CA LYS A 68 -7.25 1.23 -9.67
C LYS A 68 -6.39 2.32 -9.02
N LEU A 69 -5.26 1.91 -8.43
CA LEU A 69 -4.38 2.82 -7.68
C LEU A 69 -3.75 3.89 -8.56
N ASP A 70 -3.35 3.52 -9.78
CA ASP A 70 -2.82 4.43 -10.79
C ASP A 70 -3.85 5.50 -11.17
N PHE A 71 -5.11 5.10 -11.36
CA PHE A 71 -6.20 6.03 -11.63
C PHE A 71 -6.41 6.99 -10.47
N LEU A 72 -6.56 6.49 -9.24
CA LEU A 72 -6.78 7.32 -8.04
C LEU A 72 -5.62 8.29 -7.82
N TYR A 73 -4.38 7.83 -7.97
CA TYR A 73 -3.19 8.67 -7.87
C TYR A 73 -3.19 9.81 -8.90
N ASN A 74 -3.58 9.53 -10.15
CA ASN A 74 -3.62 10.53 -11.21
C ASN A 74 -4.69 11.61 -11.00
N GLN A 75 -5.71 11.36 -10.18
CA GLN A 75 -6.72 12.35 -9.79
C GLN A 75 -6.20 13.34 -8.73
N LEU A 76 -5.10 13.03 -8.04
CA LEU A 76 -4.52 13.92 -7.04
C LEU A 76 -3.90 15.16 -7.67
N SER A 77 -3.91 16.27 -6.93
CA SER A 77 -3.19 17.48 -7.34
C SER A 77 -1.71 17.22 -7.62
N GLN A 78 -1.12 17.99 -8.54
CA GLN A 78 0.30 17.86 -8.87
C GLN A 78 1.22 17.97 -7.64
N GLN A 79 0.87 18.85 -6.70
CA GLN A 79 1.59 19.01 -5.44
C GLN A 79 1.59 17.72 -4.61
N LYS A 80 0.44 17.08 -4.40
CA LYS A 80 0.36 15.82 -3.63
C LYS A 80 1.05 14.68 -4.35
N ARG A 81 0.92 14.58 -5.68
CA ARG A 81 1.66 13.60 -6.48
C ARG A 81 3.18 13.76 -6.32
N ALA A 82 3.70 14.99 -6.38
CA ALA A 82 5.12 15.26 -6.18
C ALA A 82 5.58 14.90 -4.76
N GLN A 83 4.77 15.20 -3.74
CA GLN A 83 5.05 14.85 -2.35
C GLN A 83 5.15 13.32 -2.15
N ILE A 84 4.19 12.55 -2.68
CA ILE A 84 4.19 11.08 -2.62
C ILE A 84 5.47 10.52 -3.27
N ARG A 85 5.80 10.99 -4.47
CA ARG A 85 6.99 10.52 -5.20
C ARG A 85 8.29 10.79 -4.45
N LYS A 86 8.39 11.97 -3.82
CA LYS A 86 9.54 12.35 -3.00
C LYS A 86 9.69 11.41 -1.80
N LEU A 87 8.59 11.10 -1.09
CA LEU A 87 8.60 10.17 0.04
C LEU A 87 8.97 8.74 -0.39
N CYS A 88 8.55 8.31 -1.57
CA CYS A 88 8.93 7.01 -2.12
C CYS A 88 10.36 6.98 -2.69
N ASN A 89 11.04 8.12 -2.78
CA ASN A 89 12.33 8.28 -3.46
C ASN A 89 12.32 7.76 -4.91
N LYS A 90 11.29 8.13 -5.68
CA LYS A 90 11.11 7.69 -7.07
C LYS A 90 10.99 8.86 -8.04
N LYS A 91 11.54 8.68 -9.24
CA LYS A 91 11.28 9.59 -10.37
C LYS A 91 9.85 9.39 -10.88
N GLU A 92 9.33 10.37 -11.60
CA GLU A 92 7.93 10.35 -12.06
C GLU A 92 7.58 9.13 -12.92
N GLU A 93 8.40 8.88 -13.95
CA GLU A 93 8.14 7.80 -14.89
C GLU A 93 8.31 6.41 -14.23
N GLU A 94 9.32 6.26 -13.36
CA GLU A 94 9.50 5.05 -12.56
C GLU A 94 8.30 4.80 -11.64
N PHE A 95 7.80 5.84 -10.97
CA PHE A 95 6.64 5.73 -10.10
C PHE A 95 5.37 5.35 -10.87
N LYS A 96 5.11 6.00 -12.02
CA LYS A 96 3.95 5.71 -12.88
C LYS A 96 3.97 4.26 -13.37
N GLN A 97 5.14 3.76 -13.76
CA GLN A 97 5.29 2.38 -14.19
C GLN A 97 4.96 1.42 -13.04
N LEU A 98 5.56 1.63 -11.85
CA LEU A 98 5.37 0.76 -10.69
C LEU A 98 3.91 0.74 -10.21
N ILE A 99 3.24 1.89 -10.11
CA ILE A 99 1.84 1.95 -9.67
C ILE A 99 0.86 1.33 -10.68
N ALA A 100 1.16 1.45 -11.98
CA ALA A 100 0.37 0.82 -13.04
C ALA A 100 0.55 -0.71 -13.07
N GLU A 101 1.78 -1.20 -12.89
CA GLU A 101 2.05 -2.63 -12.73
C GLU A 101 1.26 -3.21 -11.55
N TYR A 102 1.23 -2.49 -10.42
CA TYR A 102 0.52 -2.93 -9.23
C TYR A 102 -1.00 -3.00 -9.36
N SER A 103 -1.58 -2.06 -10.10
CA SER A 103 -3.01 -2.04 -10.39
C SER A 103 -3.46 -3.28 -11.19
N LYS A 104 -2.54 -3.92 -11.93
CA LYS A 104 -2.77 -5.20 -12.63
C LYS A 104 -2.47 -6.41 -11.73
N LEU A 105 -1.42 -6.33 -10.93
CA LEU A 105 -0.94 -7.42 -10.07
C LEU A 105 -1.91 -7.81 -8.94
N PHE A 106 -2.75 -6.89 -8.46
CA PHE A 106 -3.75 -7.19 -7.41
C PHE A 106 -4.69 -8.36 -7.78
N VAL A 107 -5.05 -8.48 -9.05
CA VAL A 107 -5.86 -9.60 -9.54
C VAL A 107 -5.02 -10.88 -9.60
N GLN A 108 -3.78 -10.77 -10.05
CA GLN A 108 -2.89 -11.92 -10.25
C GLN A 108 -2.48 -12.56 -8.92
N TYR A 109 -2.12 -11.78 -7.90
CA TYR A 109 -1.68 -12.30 -6.58
C TYR A 109 -2.75 -13.09 -5.82
N ARG A 110 -4.04 -12.98 -6.19
CA ARG A 110 -5.09 -13.84 -5.62
C ARG A 110 -5.08 -15.26 -6.16
N TYR A 111 -4.47 -15.47 -7.33
CA TYR A 111 -4.45 -16.76 -8.03
C TYR A 111 -3.05 -17.35 -8.16
N SER A 112 -1.99 -16.55 -8.02
CA SER A 112 -0.62 -17.03 -8.11
C SER A 112 -0.08 -17.49 -6.75
N PHE A 113 -0.19 -18.80 -6.52
CA PHE A 113 0.42 -19.50 -5.38
C PHE A 113 1.97 -19.55 -5.46
N ASP A 114 2.56 -19.29 -6.63
CA ASP A 114 3.98 -19.56 -6.94
C ASP A 114 4.93 -18.33 -6.92
N TYR A 115 4.54 -17.18 -6.38
CA TYR A 115 5.49 -16.06 -6.27
C TYR A 115 6.47 -16.26 -5.10
N GLU A 116 7.50 -17.07 -5.32
CA GLU A 116 8.52 -17.40 -4.31
C GLU A 116 9.47 -16.25 -3.97
N ASP A 117 9.54 -15.17 -4.75
CA ASP A 117 10.58 -14.19 -4.53
C ASP A 117 10.28 -13.24 -3.35
N LYS A 118 11.05 -13.37 -2.26
CA LYS A 118 11.03 -12.47 -1.08
C LYS A 118 11.81 -11.17 -1.33
N SER A 119 12.60 -11.11 -2.39
CA SER A 119 13.44 -9.96 -2.78
C SER A 119 12.79 -9.07 -3.84
N ASN A 120 11.51 -9.31 -4.16
CA ASN A 120 10.88 -8.63 -5.29
C ASN A 120 10.82 -7.11 -5.04
N PRO A 121 11.53 -6.29 -5.84
CA PRO A 121 11.57 -4.83 -5.68
C PRO A 121 10.18 -4.19 -5.77
N ARG A 122 9.22 -4.90 -6.38
CA ARG A 122 7.81 -4.50 -6.41
C ARG A 122 7.24 -4.47 -4.98
N PHE A 123 7.46 -5.52 -4.18
CA PHE A 123 6.84 -5.63 -2.85
C PHE A 123 7.31 -4.51 -1.91
N LYS A 124 8.60 -4.15 -2.02
CA LYS A 124 9.17 -3.00 -1.33
C LYS A 124 8.49 -1.69 -1.73
N PHE A 125 8.30 -1.45 -3.05
CA PHE A 125 7.60 -0.24 -3.51
C PHE A 125 6.20 -0.10 -2.92
N LEU A 126 5.45 -1.20 -2.78
CA LEU A 126 4.12 -1.15 -2.18
C LEU A 126 4.14 -0.73 -0.71
N LEU A 127 5.12 -1.22 0.06
CA LEU A 127 5.32 -0.80 1.44
C LEU A 127 5.70 0.68 1.51
N ASP A 128 6.69 1.09 0.71
CA ASP A 128 7.14 2.49 0.63
C ASP A 128 5.98 3.43 0.25
N LEU A 129 5.14 3.02 -0.70
CA LEU A 129 3.94 3.76 -1.10
C LEU A 129 2.92 3.85 0.04
N THR A 130 2.67 2.74 0.75
CA THR A 130 1.72 2.70 1.86
C THR A 130 2.16 3.64 2.98
N ASP A 131 3.44 3.65 3.31
CA ASP A 131 4.01 4.50 4.35
C ASP A 131 3.98 5.98 3.93
N ALA A 132 4.33 6.29 2.68
CA ALA A 132 4.23 7.65 2.14
C ALA A 132 2.79 8.19 2.19
N LEU A 133 1.80 7.35 1.84
CA LEU A 133 0.39 7.73 1.87
C LEU A 133 -0.15 7.91 3.29
N GLN A 134 0.25 7.05 4.21
CA GLN A 134 -0.12 7.15 5.62
C GLN A 134 0.44 8.43 6.24
N GLU A 135 1.69 8.78 5.95
CA GLU A 135 2.35 10.01 6.40
C GLU A 135 1.62 11.26 5.88
N ILE A 136 1.27 11.29 4.58
CA ILE A 136 0.52 12.41 4.01
C ILE A 136 -0.87 12.55 4.64
N CYS A 137 -1.57 11.44 4.87
CA CYS A 137 -2.87 11.49 5.51
C CYS A 137 -2.79 11.95 6.97
N LYS A 138 -1.74 11.57 7.69
CA LYS A 138 -1.47 12.04 9.05
C LYS A 138 -1.29 13.56 9.07
N GLN A 139 -0.47 14.09 8.16
CA GLN A 139 -0.24 15.53 8.03
C GLN A 139 -1.53 16.31 7.72
N ILE A 140 -2.47 15.72 6.98
CA ILE A 140 -3.78 16.32 6.67
C ILE A 140 -4.69 16.38 7.90
N ILE A 141 -4.60 15.40 8.81
CA ILE A 141 -5.45 15.32 10.00
C ILE A 141 -4.91 16.22 11.11
N GLU A 142 -3.59 16.40 11.16
CA GLU A 142 -2.91 17.23 12.15
C GLU A 142 -2.84 18.72 11.77
N SER A 143 -3.24 19.08 10.55
CA SER A 143 -3.32 20.46 10.03
C SER A 143 -4.70 21.07 10.20
#